data_AF-A0A945VE55-F1
#
_entry.id   AF-A0A945VE55-F1
#
_cell.length_a   1.000
_cell.length_b   1.000
_cell.length_c   1.000
_cell.angle_alpha   90.00
_cell.angle_beta   90.00
_cell.angle_gamma   90.00
#
_symmetry.space_group_name_H-M   'P 1'
#
loop_
_entity.id
_entity.type
_entity.pdbx_description
1 polymer ?
#
loop_
_entity_poly.entity_id
_entity_poly.type
_entity_poly.pdbx_seq_one_letter_code
_entity_poly.pdbx_strand_id
1 'polypeptide(L)'
;MDDSNTKLTPLTDLGEFGLIEKLTNDIEIKSKSTIKGIGDDAAVIKPNKNLLTLLSKDLLLEGVHFDLMYTPLKHLGYKSAVVNFSDITAMNGRPTQLMVGIGIGAKFSVEAIEEIYEGIKKACEVYEVDLIGGDTTASASGLTISATVIGEVDTKNVVYRDGAKPNDLICVSGDLGAAYMGLLILEREKKAF
;
A
#
# COMPACT_ATOMS: atom_id res chain seq x y z
N MET A 1 -0.55 44.95 0.92
CA MET A 1 0.86 44.56 0.71
C MET A 1 0.77 43.16 0.15
N ASP A 2 1.05 43.07 -1.14
CA ASP A 2 0.82 41.88 -1.95
C ASP A 2 2.13 41.06 -1.86
N ASP A 3 2.15 40.01 -1.04
CA ASP A 3 3.31 39.11 -0.87
C ASP A 3 3.44 38.18 -2.10
N SER A 4 3.61 38.78 -3.27
CA SER A 4 3.61 38.10 -4.57
C SER A 4 5.01 37.69 -5.04
N ASN A 5 5.80 37.05 -4.16
CA ASN A 5 7.04 36.40 -4.64
C ASN A 5 7.50 35.18 -3.83
N THR A 6 6.58 34.40 -3.26
CA THR A 6 6.90 33.09 -2.70
C THR A 6 7.17 32.12 -3.85
N LYS A 7 8.45 31.94 -4.20
CA LYS A 7 8.86 30.94 -5.19
C LYS A 7 8.56 29.55 -4.63
N LEU A 8 7.54 28.88 -5.18
CA LEU A 8 7.16 27.52 -4.79
C LEU A 8 8.24 26.53 -5.21
N THR A 9 8.54 25.56 -4.35
CA THR A 9 9.46 24.45 -4.65
C THR A 9 8.69 23.35 -5.41
N PRO A 10 9.12 22.99 -6.63
CA PRO A 10 8.57 21.82 -7.34
C PRO A 10 8.78 20.52 -6.55
N LEU A 11 7.82 19.59 -6.60
CA LEU A 11 7.93 18.28 -5.94
C LEU A 11 9.10 17.43 -6.46
N THR A 12 9.48 17.62 -7.73
CA THR A 12 10.61 16.94 -8.37
C THR A 12 11.95 17.22 -7.70
N ASP A 13 12.08 18.37 -7.02
CA ASP A 13 13.32 18.76 -6.36
C ASP A 13 13.54 17.96 -5.07
N LEU A 14 12.47 17.43 -4.46
CA LEU A 14 12.51 16.63 -3.24
C LEU A 14 12.41 15.13 -3.52
N GLY A 15 11.68 14.75 -4.56
CA GLY A 15 11.28 13.36 -4.77
C GLY A 15 10.34 12.85 -3.67
N GLU A 16 9.98 11.58 -3.73
CA GLU A 16 9.06 10.96 -2.79
C GLU A 16 9.61 10.94 -1.36
N PHE A 17 10.79 10.35 -1.15
CA PHE A 17 11.37 10.22 0.18
C PHE A 17 11.67 11.57 0.83
N GLY A 18 12.19 12.53 0.07
CA GLY A 18 12.45 13.88 0.57
C GLY A 18 11.16 14.64 0.91
N LEU A 19 10.07 14.39 0.17
CA LEU A 19 8.75 14.94 0.51
C LEU A 19 8.20 14.33 1.79
N ILE A 20 8.28 13.00 1.95
CA ILE A 20 7.83 12.31 3.17
C ILE A 20 8.61 12.84 4.38
N GLU A 21 9.94 12.90 4.30
CA GLU A 21 10.79 13.44 5.38
C GLU A 21 10.38 14.88 5.72
N LYS A 22 10.22 15.75 4.71
CA LYS A 22 9.82 17.14 4.92
C LYS A 22 8.45 17.31 5.57
N LEU A 23 7.50 16.42 5.27
CA LEU A 23 6.12 16.48 5.81
C LEU A 23 5.98 15.82 7.19
N THR A 24 6.96 15.01 7.60
CA THR A 24 6.80 14.12 8.76
C THR A 24 7.85 14.26 9.83
N ASN A 25 8.95 14.98 9.57
CA ASN A 25 10.08 15.10 10.49
C ASN A 25 9.74 15.79 11.84
N ASP A 26 8.66 16.58 11.89
CA ASP A 26 8.21 17.32 13.08
C ASP A 26 6.98 16.67 13.75
N ILE A 27 6.55 15.49 13.28
CA ILE A 27 5.41 14.78 13.86
C ILE A 27 5.81 14.11 15.17
N GLU A 28 5.25 14.60 16.27
CA GLU A 28 5.41 14.01 17.61
C GLU A 28 4.33 12.96 17.92
N ILE A 29 4.78 11.75 18.27
CA ILE A 29 3.90 10.68 18.74
C ILE A 29 3.49 10.92 20.19
N LYS A 30 2.19 11.19 20.41
CA LYS A 30 1.62 11.46 21.75
C LYS A 30 1.02 10.22 22.42
N SER A 31 0.54 9.27 21.64
CA SER A 31 -0.08 8.06 22.18
C SER A 31 0.98 7.09 22.68
N LYS A 32 0.90 6.70 23.96
CA LYS A 32 1.82 5.73 24.56
C LYS A 32 1.70 4.32 23.96
N SER A 33 0.59 4.03 23.29
CA SER A 33 0.42 2.74 22.61
C SER A 33 1.18 2.68 21.29
N THR A 34 1.59 3.80 20.69
CA THR A 34 2.33 3.79 19.42
C THR A 34 3.81 3.51 19.70
N ILE A 35 4.28 2.34 19.26
CA ILE A 35 5.66 1.86 19.48
C ILE A 35 6.58 2.30 18.35
N LYS A 36 6.10 2.24 17.11
CA LYS A 36 6.81 2.70 15.91
C LYS A 36 5.81 3.44 15.02
N GLY A 37 6.19 4.64 14.60
CA GLY A 37 5.42 5.47 13.68
C GLY A 37 5.96 5.35 12.25
N ILE A 38 6.21 6.50 11.64
CA ILE A 38 6.65 6.64 10.24
C ILE A 38 8.07 6.10 10.06
N GLY A 39 8.35 5.47 8.90
CA GLY A 39 9.69 5.04 8.50
C GLY A 39 9.96 3.53 8.43
N ASP A 40 8.93 2.70 8.61
CA ASP A 40 8.98 1.24 8.44
C ASP A 40 7.87 0.75 7.50
N ASP A 41 7.79 -0.55 7.22
CA ASP A 41 6.74 -1.14 6.36
C ASP A 41 5.32 -0.96 6.95
N ALA A 42 5.19 -0.95 8.28
CA ALA A 42 3.92 -0.67 8.95
C ALA A 42 4.15 0.08 10.27
N ALA A 43 3.16 0.87 10.66
CA ALA A 43 3.11 1.44 12.00
C ALA A 43 2.82 0.34 13.03
N VAL A 44 3.44 0.43 14.22
CA VAL A 44 3.30 -0.56 15.29
C VAL A 44 2.58 0.06 16.48
N ILE A 45 1.43 -0.51 16.83
CA ILE A 45 0.61 -0.10 17.97
C ILE A 45 0.52 -1.26 18.97
N LYS A 46 0.67 -0.96 20.25
CA LYS A 46 0.59 -1.88 21.37
C LYS A 46 -0.61 -1.51 22.25
N PRO A 47 -1.83 -1.95 21.90
CA PRO A 47 -2.99 -1.74 22.76
C PRO A 47 -2.92 -2.63 24.01
N ASN A 48 -2.33 -3.84 23.89
CA ASN A 48 -2.23 -4.86 24.92
C ASN A 48 -0.78 -5.35 25.13
N LYS A 49 -0.49 -6.08 26.22
CA LYS A 49 0.91 -6.37 26.62
C LYS A 49 1.70 -7.31 25.68
N ASN A 50 1.04 -8.28 25.04
CA ASN A 50 1.74 -9.39 24.38
C ASN A 50 1.67 -9.34 22.85
N LEU A 51 0.62 -8.74 22.31
CA LEU A 51 0.35 -8.68 20.88
C LEU A 51 0.44 -7.24 20.39
N LEU A 52 1.19 -7.05 19.31
CA LEU A 52 1.29 -5.78 18.61
C LEU A 52 0.32 -5.80 17.43
N THR A 53 -0.32 -4.66 17.18
CA THR A 53 -1.10 -4.39 15.99
C THR A 53 -0.21 -3.65 14.99
N LEU A 54 -0.18 -4.14 13.76
CA LEU A 54 0.51 -3.52 12.64
C LEU A 54 -0.52 -2.85 11.73
N LEU A 55 -0.23 -1.65 11.24
CA LEU A 55 -1.06 -0.94 10.27
C LEU A 55 -0.22 -0.45 9.10
N SER A 56 -0.58 -0.87 7.89
CA SER A 56 -0.06 -0.29 6.65
C SER A 56 -1.22 0.20 5.77
N LYS A 57 -0.91 1.08 4.84
CA LYS A 57 -1.85 1.67 3.92
C LYS A 57 -1.18 2.00 2.59
N ASP A 58 -1.76 1.49 1.51
CA ASP A 58 -1.33 1.79 0.15
C ASP A 58 -2.41 2.45 -0.71
N LEU A 59 -1.94 3.08 -1.78
CA LEU A 59 -2.74 3.65 -2.85
C LEU A 59 -2.35 3.02 -4.19
N LEU A 60 -3.34 2.59 -4.96
CA LEU A 60 -3.21 2.20 -6.35
C LEU A 60 -4.06 3.15 -7.20
N LEU A 61 -3.39 3.93 -8.03
CA LEU A 61 -4.00 4.92 -8.92
C LEU A 61 -3.87 4.47 -10.38
N GLU A 62 -4.97 4.56 -11.13
CA GLU A 62 -5.00 4.34 -12.58
C GLU A 62 -3.97 5.25 -13.29
N GLY A 63 -3.18 4.68 -14.19
CA GLY A 63 -2.12 5.39 -14.92
C GLY A 63 -0.81 5.59 -14.14
N VAL A 64 -0.77 5.21 -12.86
CA VAL A 64 0.46 5.22 -12.04
C VAL A 64 0.84 3.80 -11.63
N HIS A 65 -0.09 3.05 -11.05
CA HIS A 65 0.18 1.74 -10.46
C HIS A 65 -0.37 0.56 -11.29
N PHE A 66 -1.28 0.86 -12.21
CA PHE A 66 -1.87 -0.08 -13.15
C PHE A 66 -2.43 0.67 -14.36
N ASP A 67 -2.62 -0.07 -15.45
CA ASP A 67 -3.32 0.40 -16.65
C ASP A 67 -4.45 -0.58 -16.99
N LEU A 68 -5.65 -0.05 -17.19
CA LEU A 68 -6.85 -0.85 -17.45
C LEU A 68 -6.87 -1.49 -18.83
N MET A 69 -6.03 -1.05 -19.77
CA MET A 69 -5.93 -1.69 -21.09
C MET A 69 -5.36 -3.10 -21.00
N TYR A 70 -4.57 -3.40 -19.97
CA TYR A 70 -3.91 -4.70 -19.84
C TYR A 70 -3.97 -5.31 -18.44
N THR A 71 -4.63 -4.64 -17.48
CA THR A 71 -4.81 -5.18 -16.13
C THR A 71 -6.26 -5.65 -15.95
N PRO A 72 -6.53 -6.96 -15.98
CA PRO A 72 -7.85 -7.49 -15.66
C PRO A 72 -8.30 -7.04 -14.28
N LEU A 73 -9.56 -6.63 -14.14
CA LEU A 73 -10.09 -6.01 -12.92
C LEU A 73 -10.02 -6.94 -11.71
N LYS A 74 -10.28 -8.24 -11.90
CA LYS A 74 -10.10 -9.25 -10.86
C LYS A 74 -8.66 -9.38 -10.39
N HIS A 75 -7.69 -9.27 -11.28
CA HIS A 75 -6.27 -9.28 -10.91
C HIS A 75 -5.87 -7.99 -10.21
N LEU A 76 -6.43 -6.85 -10.62
CA LEU A 76 -6.24 -5.58 -9.92
C LEU A 76 -6.77 -5.65 -8.48
N GLY A 77 -7.97 -6.20 -8.28
CA GLY A 77 -8.53 -6.44 -6.97
C GLY A 77 -7.64 -7.33 -6.09
N TYR A 78 -7.19 -8.46 -6.64
CA TYR A 78 -6.27 -9.36 -5.93
C TYR A 78 -4.96 -8.66 -5.56
N LYS A 79 -4.34 -7.95 -6.53
CA LYS A 79 -3.14 -7.14 -6.31
C LYS A 79 -3.37 -6.15 -5.17
N SER A 80 -4.46 -5.38 -5.18
CA SER A 80 -4.73 -4.33 -4.19
C SER A 80 -4.71 -4.81 -2.73
N ALA A 81 -5.17 -6.03 -2.49
CA ALA A 81 -5.10 -6.65 -1.17
C ALA A 81 -3.68 -7.16 -0.85
N VAL A 82 -3.06 -7.90 -1.79
CA VAL A 82 -1.77 -8.57 -1.56
C VAL A 82 -0.60 -7.60 -1.39
N VAL A 83 -0.58 -6.45 -2.07
CA VAL A 83 0.46 -5.42 -1.82
C VAL A 83 0.44 -5.00 -0.33
N ASN A 84 -0.74 -4.73 0.23
CA ASN A 84 -0.84 -4.35 1.64
C ASN A 84 -0.45 -5.50 2.57
N PHE A 85 -0.86 -6.74 2.25
CA PHE A 85 -0.50 -7.92 3.06
C PHE A 85 1.01 -8.15 3.12
N SER A 86 1.72 -7.76 2.05
CA SER A 86 3.18 -7.87 1.96
C SER A 86 3.87 -7.05 3.05
N ASP A 87 3.43 -5.81 3.31
CA ASP A 87 4.04 -4.94 4.32
C ASP A 87 3.94 -5.53 5.73
N ILE A 88 2.78 -6.09 6.06
CA ILE A 88 2.55 -6.74 7.35
C ILE A 88 3.45 -7.97 7.49
N THR A 89 3.57 -8.75 6.41
CA THR A 89 4.39 -9.97 6.38
C THR A 89 5.89 -9.65 6.44
N ALA A 90 6.32 -8.54 5.85
CA ALA A 90 7.70 -8.06 5.92
C ALA A 90 8.15 -7.77 7.36
N MET A 91 7.21 -7.44 8.25
CA MET A 91 7.44 -7.25 9.68
C MET A 91 7.19 -8.51 10.53
N ASN A 92 7.17 -9.70 9.92
CA ASN A 92 6.77 -10.98 10.52
C ASN A 92 5.33 -11.01 11.07
N GLY A 93 4.49 -10.07 10.66
CA GLY A 93 3.11 -10.02 11.06
C GLY A 93 2.22 -10.95 10.26
N ARG A 94 1.10 -11.31 10.87
CA ARG A 94 -0.03 -11.97 10.19
C ARG A 94 -1.08 -10.90 9.86
N PRO A 95 -1.45 -10.68 8.59
CA PRO A 95 -2.58 -9.81 8.26
C PRO A 95 -3.88 -10.42 8.80
N THR A 96 -4.78 -9.59 9.28
CA THR A 96 -6.02 -10.02 9.95
C THR A 96 -7.25 -9.34 9.40
N GLN A 97 -7.17 -8.04 9.11
CA GLN A 97 -8.28 -7.30 8.53
C GLN A 97 -7.82 -6.38 7.39
N LEU A 98 -8.72 -6.15 6.44
CA LEU A 98 -8.55 -5.23 5.32
C LEU A 98 -9.75 -4.28 5.24
N MET A 99 -9.46 -3.00 5.00
CA MET A 99 -10.44 -1.99 4.60
C MET A 99 -10.10 -1.46 3.22
N VAL A 100 -11.10 -1.27 2.36
CA VAL A 100 -10.89 -0.82 0.98
C VAL A 100 -11.68 0.45 0.69
N GLY A 101 -10.98 1.55 0.44
CA GLY A 101 -11.52 2.75 -0.18
C GLY A 101 -11.44 2.67 -1.70
N ILE A 102 -12.52 2.98 -2.41
CA ILE A 102 -12.53 3.00 -3.88
C ILE A 102 -13.11 4.31 -4.41
N GLY A 103 -12.32 4.98 -5.24
CA GLY A 103 -12.73 6.12 -6.05
C GLY A 103 -13.09 5.63 -7.45
N ILE A 104 -14.36 5.80 -7.85
CA ILE A 104 -14.89 5.20 -9.07
C ILE A 104 -15.21 6.29 -10.11
N GLY A 105 -14.65 6.15 -11.30
CA GLY A 105 -15.00 7.01 -12.44
C GLY A 105 -16.36 6.65 -13.05
N ALA A 106 -17.04 7.62 -13.65
CA ALA A 106 -18.38 7.42 -14.23
C ALA A 106 -18.44 6.39 -15.39
N LYS A 107 -17.29 5.97 -15.93
CA LYS A 107 -17.17 4.98 -17.01
C LYS A 107 -17.35 3.52 -16.53
N PHE A 108 -17.29 3.27 -15.22
CA PHE A 108 -17.35 1.90 -14.69
C PHE A 108 -18.80 1.47 -14.46
N SER A 109 -19.10 0.23 -14.88
CA SER A 109 -20.34 -0.43 -14.53
C SER A 109 -20.25 -1.10 -13.15
N VAL A 110 -21.39 -1.55 -12.62
CA VAL A 110 -21.42 -2.28 -11.35
C VAL A 110 -20.62 -3.58 -11.47
N GLU A 111 -20.79 -4.31 -12.57
CA GLU A 111 -20.14 -5.59 -12.84
C GLU A 111 -18.61 -5.44 -12.86
N ALA A 112 -18.10 -4.32 -13.40
CA ALA A 112 -16.67 -4.02 -13.37
C ALA A 112 -16.15 -3.89 -11.94
N ILE A 113 -16.92 -3.26 -11.04
CA ILE A 113 -16.55 -3.13 -9.62
C ILE A 113 -16.71 -4.47 -8.90
N GLU A 114 -17.70 -5.28 -9.26
CA GLU A 114 -17.84 -6.65 -8.74
C GLU A 114 -16.60 -7.49 -9.06
N GLU A 115 -16.05 -7.42 -10.28
CA GLU A 115 -14.81 -8.12 -10.64
C GLU A 115 -13.64 -7.73 -9.74
N ILE A 116 -13.48 -6.43 -9.44
CA ILE A 116 -12.45 -5.95 -8.50
C ILE A 116 -12.66 -6.59 -7.13
N TYR A 117 -13.90 -6.55 -6.62
CA TYR A 117 -14.21 -7.15 -5.32
C TYR A 117 -14.09 -8.67 -5.31
N GLU A 118 -14.33 -9.37 -6.42
CA GLU A 118 -14.02 -10.80 -6.52
C GLU A 118 -12.52 -11.07 -6.34
N GLY A 119 -11.67 -10.22 -6.92
CA GLY A 119 -10.23 -10.26 -6.75
C GLY A 119 -9.82 -10.07 -5.29
N ILE A 120 -10.37 -9.03 -4.65
CA ILE A 120 -10.12 -8.72 -3.23
C ILE A 120 -10.58 -9.89 -2.35
N LYS A 121 -11.82 -10.36 -2.54
CA LYS A 121 -12.37 -11.51 -1.79
C LYS A 121 -11.51 -12.74 -1.97
N LYS A 122 -10.97 -12.98 -3.17
CA LYS A 122 -10.09 -14.12 -3.41
C LYS A 122 -8.77 -14.00 -2.67
N ALA A 123 -8.18 -12.81 -2.59
CA ALA A 123 -7.00 -12.58 -1.77
C ALA A 123 -7.32 -12.78 -0.28
N CYS A 124 -8.39 -12.18 0.22
CA CYS A 124 -8.87 -12.36 1.59
C CYS A 124 -9.07 -13.84 1.96
N GLU A 125 -9.67 -14.64 1.08
CA GLU A 125 -9.85 -16.09 1.26
C GLU A 125 -8.50 -16.82 1.36
N VAL A 126 -7.55 -16.53 0.47
CA VAL A 126 -6.24 -17.21 0.42
C VAL A 126 -5.38 -16.90 1.65
N TYR A 127 -5.42 -15.67 2.14
CA TYR A 127 -4.60 -15.20 3.26
C TYR A 127 -5.34 -15.21 4.61
N GLU A 128 -6.59 -15.69 4.64
CA GLU A 128 -7.45 -15.72 5.84
C GLU A 128 -7.60 -14.33 6.51
N VAL A 129 -7.84 -13.30 5.68
CA VAL A 129 -7.98 -11.90 6.09
C VAL A 129 -9.43 -11.45 5.93
N ASP A 130 -10.00 -10.84 6.97
CA ASP A 130 -11.37 -10.34 6.92
C ASP A 130 -11.43 -8.99 6.17
N LEU A 131 -12.28 -8.89 5.15
CA LEU A 131 -12.66 -7.61 4.58
C LEU A 131 -13.73 -6.95 5.48
N ILE A 132 -13.34 -5.95 6.27
CA ILE A 132 -14.15 -5.42 7.37
C ILE A 132 -14.82 -4.07 7.07
N GLY A 133 -14.59 -3.48 5.91
CA GLY A 133 -15.21 -2.22 5.55
C GLY A 133 -14.46 -1.45 4.48
N GLY A 134 -14.80 -0.18 4.35
CA GLY A 134 -14.31 0.63 3.26
C GLY A 134 -15.06 1.94 3.10
N ASP A 135 -14.75 2.63 2.02
CA ASP A 135 -15.47 3.82 1.57
C ASP A 135 -15.57 3.78 0.04
N THR A 136 -16.67 4.30 -0.50
CA THR A 136 -16.89 4.32 -1.95
C THR A 136 -17.33 5.72 -2.35
N THR A 137 -16.57 6.32 -3.26
CA THR A 137 -16.84 7.69 -3.71
C THR A 137 -16.64 7.84 -5.22
N ALA A 138 -17.25 8.87 -5.79
CA ALA A 138 -17.02 9.23 -7.18
C ALA A 138 -15.63 9.85 -7.36
N SER A 139 -14.96 9.50 -8.46
CA SER A 139 -13.64 10.03 -8.82
C SER A 139 -13.67 10.66 -10.20
N ALA A 140 -13.19 11.91 -10.30
CA ALA A 140 -13.08 12.62 -11.57
C ALA A 140 -11.89 12.15 -12.42
N SER A 141 -10.87 11.55 -11.78
CA SER A 141 -9.58 11.22 -12.41
C SER A 141 -9.41 9.75 -12.79
N GLY A 142 -10.47 8.93 -12.69
CA GLY A 142 -10.42 7.50 -12.98
C GLY A 142 -10.49 6.63 -11.72
N LEU A 143 -10.09 5.37 -11.84
CA LEU A 143 -10.14 4.41 -10.75
C LEU A 143 -8.99 4.63 -9.76
N THR A 144 -9.34 4.73 -8.48
CA THR A 144 -8.39 4.78 -7.36
C THR A 144 -8.79 3.73 -6.35
N ILE A 145 -7.83 2.94 -5.87
CA ILE A 145 -8.03 1.97 -4.79
C ILE A 145 -7.09 2.36 -3.66
N SER A 146 -7.63 2.60 -2.48
CA SER A 146 -6.88 2.73 -1.24
C SER A 146 -7.19 1.53 -0.37
N ALA A 147 -6.17 0.89 0.17
CA ALA A 147 -6.37 -0.22 1.09
C ALA A 147 -5.62 0.08 2.38
N THR A 148 -6.26 -0.24 3.50
CA THR A 148 -5.62 -0.23 4.82
C THR A 148 -5.67 -1.65 5.34
N VAL A 149 -4.52 -2.21 5.68
CA VAL A 149 -4.42 -3.52 6.31
C VAL A 149 -4.12 -3.37 7.79
N ILE A 150 -4.74 -4.23 8.58
CA ILE A 150 -4.43 -4.43 9.98
C ILE A 150 -3.87 -5.84 10.10
N GLY A 151 -2.77 -5.95 10.82
CA GLY A 151 -2.18 -7.23 11.18
C GLY A 151 -1.81 -7.31 12.64
N GLU A 152 -1.35 -8.48 13.04
CA GLU A 152 -0.88 -8.73 14.40
C GLU A 152 0.44 -9.47 14.40
N VAL A 153 1.27 -9.19 15.41
CA VAL A 153 2.55 -9.87 15.61
C VAL A 153 2.85 -9.99 17.09
N ASP A 154 3.41 -11.13 17.50
CA ASP A 154 3.96 -11.30 18.83
C ASP A 154 5.07 -10.27 19.07
N THR A 155 5.09 -9.64 20.26
CA THR A 155 6.08 -8.58 20.57
C THR A 155 7.54 -9.03 20.35
N LYS A 156 7.82 -10.33 20.53
CA LYS A 156 9.16 -10.92 20.36
C LYS A 156 9.56 -11.22 18.91
N ASN A 157 8.60 -11.20 17.97
CA ASN A 157 8.79 -11.63 16.59
C ASN A 157 8.82 -10.46 15.59
N VAL A 158 8.35 -9.27 15.99
CA VAL A 158 8.37 -8.08 15.14
C VAL A 158 9.79 -7.76 14.69
N VAL A 159 9.94 -7.43 13.41
CA VAL A 159 11.20 -6.98 12.82
C VAL A 159 11.05 -5.59 12.23
N TYR A 160 12.16 -4.87 12.14
CA TYR A 160 12.24 -3.49 11.69
C TYR A 160 13.37 -3.34 10.68
N ARG A 161 13.27 -2.35 9.79
CA ARG A 161 14.32 -2.06 8.79
C ARG A 161 15.66 -1.65 9.40
N ASP A 162 15.66 -1.15 10.65
CA ASP A 162 16.85 -0.67 11.36
C ASP A 162 17.54 -1.75 12.24
N GLY A 163 17.16 -3.03 12.10
CA GLY A 163 17.67 -4.13 12.92
C GLY A 163 18.95 -4.82 12.42
N ALA A 164 19.40 -4.56 11.20
CA ALA A 164 20.53 -5.25 10.57
C ALA A 164 21.88 -4.93 11.23
N LYS A 165 22.76 -5.93 11.33
CA LYS A 165 24.08 -5.85 11.96
C LYS A 165 25.21 -6.25 11.00
N PRO A 166 26.46 -5.79 11.25
CA PRO A 166 27.61 -6.27 10.51
C PRO A 166 27.71 -7.79 10.53
N ASN A 167 27.96 -8.38 9.36
CA ASN A 167 28.02 -9.83 9.10
C ASN A 167 26.67 -10.55 9.04
N ASP A 168 25.54 -9.85 9.11
CA ASP A 168 24.26 -10.45 8.74
C ASP A 168 24.23 -10.80 7.25
N LEU A 169 23.55 -11.90 6.92
CA LEU A 169 23.33 -12.29 5.53
C LEU A 169 22.18 -11.48 4.93
N ILE A 170 22.36 -11.02 3.69
CA ILE A 170 21.28 -10.44 2.89
C ILE A 170 20.67 -11.57 2.07
N CYS A 171 19.40 -11.86 2.33
CA CYS A 171 18.64 -12.89 1.65
C CYS A 171 17.44 -12.26 0.93
N VAL A 172 17.00 -12.89 -0.15
CA VAL A 172 15.80 -12.52 -0.90
C VAL A 172 14.94 -13.77 -1.12
N SER A 173 13.62 -13.60 -1.18
CA SER A 173 12.68 -14.67 -1.49
C SER A 173 12.12 -14.51 -2.90
N GLY A 174 11.74 -15.62 -3.53
CA GLY A 174 11.10 -15.63 -4.86
C GLY A 174 12.00 -15.13 -6.00
N ASP A 175 11.36 -14.72 -7.09
CA ASP A 175 12.02 -14.26 -8.31
C ASP A 175 12.05 -12.73 -8.38
N LEU A 176 13.25 -12.16 -8.57
CA LEU A 176 13.42 -10.71 -8.75
C LEU A 176 13.31 -10.33 -10.23
N GLY A 177 12.62 -9.23 -10.52
CA GLY A 177 12.52 -8.64 -11.86
C GLY A 177 11.39 -9.16 -12.75
N ALA A 178 10.67 -10.22 -12.35
CA ALA A 178 9.56 -10.78 -13.12
C ALA A 178 8.43 -9.75 -13.36
N ALA A 179 8.05 -8.98 -12.33
CA ALA A 179 7.03 -7.93 -12.46
C ALA A 179 7.45 -6.82 -13.45
N TYR A 180 8.72 -6.43 -13.44
CA TYR A 180 9.25 -5.43 -14.35
C TYR A 180 9.27 -5.93 -15.79
N MET A 181 9.72 -7.17 -16.02
CA MET A 181 9.68 -7.78 -17.34
C MET A 181 8.24 -7.90 -17.88
N GLY A 182 7.30 -8.30 -17.02
CA GLY A 182 5.88 -8.33 -17.37
C GLY A 182 5.36 -6.96 -17.81
N LEU A 183 5.67 -5.90 -17.06
CA LEU A 183 5.31 -4.54 -17.42
C LEU A 183 5.88 -4.12 -18.78
N LEU A 184 7.16 -4.42 -19.05
CA LEU A 184 7.80 -4.08 -20.33
C LEU A 184 7.10 -4.76 -21.53
N ILE A 185 6.67 -6.01 -21.36
CA ILE A 185 5.91 -6.73 -22.39
C ILE A 185 4.56 -6.05 -22.61
N LEU A 186 3.80 -5.78 -21.55
CA LEU A 186 2.48 -5.16 -21.63
C LEU A 186 2.53 -3.76 -22.25
N GLU A 187 3.51 -2.95 -21.87
CA GLU A 187 3.74 -1.60 -22.44
C GLU A 187 4.19 -1.65 -23.89
N ARG A 188 4.98 -2.66 -24.28
CA ARG A 188 5.36 -2.87 -25.68
C ARG A 188 4.14 -3.21 -26.53
N GLU A 189 3.31 -4.16 -26.08
CA GLU A 189 2.11 -4.57 -26.82
C GLU A 189 1.12 -3.41 -26.92
N LYS A 190 0.90 -2.66 -25.84
CA LYS A 190 0.06 -1.45 -25.83
C LYS A 190 0.48 -0.40 -26.86
N LYS A 191 1.78 -0.23 -27.13
CA LYS A 191 2.28 0.72 -28.16
C LYS A 191 2.11 0.22 -29.59
N ALA A 192 1.91 -1.09 -29.78
CA ALA A 192 1.73 -1.70 -31.09
C ALA A 192 0.28 -1.63 -31.59
N PHE A 193 -0.68 -1.35 -30.72
CA PHE A 193 -2.10 -1.12 -31.01
C PHE A 193 -2.47 0.36 -30.90
#